data_AF-A0A847IAH4-F1
#
_entry.id   AF-A0A847IAH4-F1
#
_cell.length_a   1.000
_cell.length_b   1.000
_cell.length_c   1.000
_cell.angle_alpha   90.00
_cell.angle_beta   90.00
_cell.angle_gamma   90.00
#
_symmetry.space_group_name_H-M   'P 1'
#
loop_
_entity.id
_entity.type
_entity.pdbx_description
1 polymer ?
#
loop_
_entity_poly.entity_id
_entity_poly.type
_entity_poly.pdbx_seq_one_letter_code
_entity_poly.pdbx_strand_id
1 'polypeptide(L)' 'DVEQLLGDRGIVWVPDYIANAGGVIQAFSEQQDWTVEQLTTKVEDLRDRAGHVLQTAASKGITSGDAARLIVAERLSSAR' A
#
# COMPACT_ATOMS: atom_id res chain seq x y z
N ASP A 1 5.89 4.80 -17.35
CA ASP A 1 5.41 4.42 -18.69
C ASP A 1 4.19 3.50 -18.63
N VAL A 2 4.30 2.26 -18.13
CA VAL A 2 3.13 1.34 -18.02
C VAL A 2 2.09 1.84 -17.03
N GLU A 3 2.51 2.30 -15.86
CA GLU A 3 1.56 2.79 -14.85
C GLU A 3 0.77 4.00 -15.34
N GLN A 4 1.45 4.97 -15.95
CA GLN A 4 0.81 6.13 -16.58
C GLN A 4 -0.21 5.68 -17.64
N LEU A 5 0.17 4.70 -18.48
CA LEU A 5 -0.69 4.15 -19.51
C LEU A 5 -1.95 3.46 -18.95
N LEU A 6 -1.86 2.81 -17.79
CA LEU A 6 -3.02 2.24 -17.09
C LEU A 6 -3.94 3.36 -16.60
N GLY A 7 -3.37 4.39 -15.97
CA GLY A 7 -4.10 5.57 -15.50
C GLY A 7 -4.82 6.33 -16.63
N ASP A 8 -4.12 6.58 -17.74
CA ASP A 8 -4.68 7.26 -18.92
C ASP A 8 -5.86 6.49 -19.54
N ARG A 9 -5.93 5.18 -19.32
CA ARG A 9 -7.04 4.31 -19.74
C ARG A 9 -8.12 4.13 -18.67
N GLY A 10 -8.02 4.79 -17.53
CA GLY A 10 -8.96 4.64 -16.41
C GLY A 10 -8.87 3.29 -15.72
N ILE A 11 -7.77 2.56 -15.87
CA ILE A 11 -7.56 1.27 -15.21
C ILE A 11 -6.99 1.53 -13.81
N VAL A 12 -7.75 1.11 -12.79
CA VAL A 12 -7.27 1.13 -11.40
C VAL A 12 -6.19 0.07 -11.24
N TRP A 13 -5.01 0.50 -10.83
CA TRP A 13 -3.89 -0.39 -10.50
C TRP A 13 -3.45 -0.12 -9.06
N VAL A 14 -3.27 -1.18 -8.30
CA VAL A 14 -2.76 -1.13 -6.93
C VAL A 14 -1.28 -1.49 -6.96
N PRO A 15 -0.39 -0.71 -6.30
CA PRO A 15 1.02 -1.06 -6.21
C PRO A 15 1.25 -2.48 -5.69
N ASP A 16 2.13 -3.21 -6.36
CA ASP A 16 2.41 -4.62 -6.12
C ASP A 16 2.83 -4.89 -4.67
N TYR A 17 3.76 -4.10 -4.13
CA TYR A 17 4.26 -4.21 -2.75
C TYR A 17 3.22 -3.89 -1.67
N ILE A 18 2.04 -3.39 -2.05
CA ILE A 18 0.88 -3.28 -1.15
C ILE A 18 -0.02 -4.49 -1.35
N ALA A 19 -0.34 -4.82 -2.61
CA ALA A 19 -1.24 -5.91 -2.96
C ALA A 19 -0.72 -7.29 -2.48
N ASN A 20 0.60 -7.50 -2.48
CA ASN A 20 1.23 -8.77 -2.11
C ASN A 20 1.82 -8.78 -0.69
N ALA A 21 1.59 -7.73 0.12
CA ALA A 21 2.24 -7.57 1.42
C ALA A 21 1.85 -8.61 2.48
N GLY A 22 0.80 -9.41 2.24
CA GLY A 22 0.31 -10.41 3.18
C GLY A 22 1.38 -11.40 3.65
N GLY A 23 2.25 -11.86 2.75
CA GLY A 23 3.32 -12.79 3.12
C GLY A 23 4.36 -12.20 4.07
N VAL A 24 4.70 -10.91 3.89
CA VAL A 24 5.61 -10.19 4.80
C VAL A 24 4.96 -9.96 6.16
N ILE A 25 3.66 -9.64 6.19
CA ILE A 25 2.90 -9.49 7.43
C ILE A 25 2.86 -10.83 8.18
N GLN A 26 2.62 -11.95 7.49
CA GLN A 26 2.64 -13.27 8.10
C GLN A 26 4.01 -13.61 8.69
N ALA A 27 5.09 -13.44 7.92
CA ALA A 27 6.45 -13.69 8.42
C ALA A 27 6.77 -12.84 9.66
N PHE A 28 6.32 -11.58 9.70
CA PHE A 28 6.46 -10.74 10.88
C PHE A 28 5.61 -11.23 12.05
N SER A 29 4.39 -11.70 11.78
CA SER A 29 3.47 -12.23 12.80
C SER A 29 4.07 -13.45 13.52
N GLU A 30 4.79 -14.32 12.80
CA GLU A 30 5.51 -15.47 13.35
C GLU A 30 6.65 -15.04 14.28
N GLN A 31 7.32 -13.92 14.00
CA GLN A 31 8.39 -13.38 14.87
C GLN A 31 7.85 -12.70 16.14
N GLN A 32 6.58 -12.30 16.14
CA GLN A 32 5.94 -11.56 17.23
C GLN A 32 4.91 -12.41 18.00
N ASP A 33 4.83 -13.71 17.72
CA ASP A 33 3.87 -14.66 18.32
C ASP A 33 2.41 -14.17 18.23
N TRP A 34 2.02 -13.54 17.11
CA TRP A 34 0.66 -13.04 16.93
C TRP A 34 -0.36 -14.17 16.78
N THR A 35 -1.58 -13.92 17.24
CA THR A 35 -2.72 -14.80 16.95
C THR A 35 -3.17 -14.66 15.50
N VAL A 36 -3.94 -15.64 15.02
CA VAL A 36 -4.53 -15.60 13.67
C VAL A 36 -5.43 -14.38 13.48
N GLU A 37 -6.14 -13.97 14.53
CA GLU A 37 -7.00 -12.78 14.51
C GLU A 37 -6.16 -11.51 14.33
N GLN A 38 -5.05 -11.37 15.06
CA GLN A 38 -4.14 -10.22 14.94
C GLN A 38 -3.50 -10.14 13.55
N LEU A 39 -3.05 -11.28 13.02
CA LEU A 39 -2.56 -11.40 11.64
C LEU A 39 -3.63 -10.98 10.63
N THR A 40 -4.84 -11.52 10.77
CA THR A 40 -5.97 -11.24 9.85
C THR A 40 -6.29 -9.75 9.84
N THR A 41 -6.45 -9.13 11.02
CA THR A 41 -6.67 -7.68 11.12
C THR A 41 -5.55 -6.89 10.43
N LYS A 42 -4.29 -7.29 10.60
CA LYS A 42 -3.15 -6.60 9.97
C LYS A 42 -3.10 -6.77 8.46
N VAL A 43 -3.55 -7.90 7.93
CA VAL A 43 -3.73 -8.10 6.48
C VAL A 43 -4.91 -7.27 5.96
N GLU A 44 -6.01 -7.19 6.71
CA GLU A 44 -7.18 -6.38 6.34
C GLU A 44 -6.85 -4.88 6.28
N ASP A 45 -5.94 -4.37 7.13
CA ASP A 45 -5.41 -3.00 7.07
C ASP A 45 -4.81 -2.64 5.68
N LEU A 46 -4.42 -3.63 4.86
CA LEU A 46 -3.93 -3.39 3.50
C LEU A 46 -5.00 -2.76 2.59
N ARG A 47 -6.28 -3.05 2.82
CA ARG A 47 -7.39 -2.44 2.09
C ARG A 47 -7.35 -0.91 2.24
N ASP A 48 -7.24 -0.44 3.47
CA ASP A 48 -7.26 0.99 3.78
C ASP A 48 -5.97 1.67 3.29
N ARG A 49 -4.83 0.98 3.37
CA ARG A 49 -3.56 1.46 2.82
C ARG A 49 -3.62 1.61 1.30
N ALA A 50 -4.17 0.62 0.59
CA ALA A 50 -4.38 0.70 -0.85
C ALA A 50 -5.35 1.83 -1.20
N GLY A 51 -6.46 1.96 -0.45
CA GLY A 51 -7.43 3.05 -0.61
C GLY A 51 -6.79 4.43 -0.44
N HIS A 52 -5.99 4.63 0.60
CA HIS A 52 -5.28 5.89 0.83
C HIS A 52 -4.32 6.22 -0.31
N VAL A 53 -3.57 5.25 -0.84
CA VAL A 53 -2.69 5.46 -2.00
C VAL A 53 -3.48 5.88 -3.23
N LEU A 54 -4.55 5.17 -3.55
CA LEU A 54 -5.38 5.47 -4.72
C LEU A 54 -6.03 6.86 -4.61
N GLN A 55 -6.49 7.23 -3.42
CA GLN A 55 -7.09 8.54 -3.17
C GLN A 55 -6.06 9.67 -3.25
N THR A 56 -4.85 9.44 -2.74
CA THR A 56 -3.73 10.39 -2.86
C THR A 56 -3.31 10.57 -4.31
N ALA A 57 -3.24 9.50 -5.09
CA ALA A 57 -2.96 9.54 -6.52
C ALA A 57 -3.98 10.40 -7.28
N ALA A 58 -5.27 10.13 -7.04
CA ALA A 58 -6.38 10.86 -7.65
C ALA A 58 -6.38 12.35 -7.27
N SER A 59 -6.19 12.67 -5.99
CA SER A 59 -6.22 14.06 -5.51
C SER A 59 -5.03 14.91 -5.99
N LYS A 60 -3.85 14.30 -6.18
CA LYS A 60 -2.63 14.99 -6.62
C LYS A 60 -2.41 14.92 -8.13
N GLY A 61 -3.20 14.13 -8.87
CA GLY A 61 -3.02 13.93 -10.31
C GLY A 61 -1.72 13.22 -10.66
N ILE A 62 -1.29 12.27 -9.83
CA ILE A 62 -0.05 11.50 -9.99
C ILE A 62 -0.36 10.00 -10.10
N THR A 63 0.65 9.22 -10.48
CA THR A 63 0.52 7.76 -10.52
C THR A 63 0.39 7.18 -9.10
N SER A 64 -0.23 6.01 -8.96
CA SER A 64 -0.38 5.33 -7.66
C SER A 64 0.95 4.91 -7.02
N GLY A 65 1.96 4.58 -7.81
CA GLY A 65 3.32 4.28 -7.39
C GLY A 65 4.02 5.54 -6.91
N ASP A 66 3.82 6.69 -7.57
CA ASP A 66 4.31 7.98 -7.06
C ASP A 66 3.61 8.36 -5.75
N ALA A 67 2.29 8.19 -5.66
CA ALA A 67 1.55 8.44 -4.43
C ALA A 67 2.03 7.55 -3.28
N ALA A 68 2.28 6.27 -3.54
CA ALA A 68 2.77 5.36 -2.54
C ALA A 68 4.21 5.67 -2.11
N ARG A 69 5.10 6.09 -3.03
CA ARG A 69 6.45 6.60 -2.70
C ARG A 69 6.38 7.84 -1.84
N LEU A 70 5.47 8.78 -2.16
CA LEU A 70 5.26 9.99 -1.37
C LEU A 70 4.83 9.66 0.07
N ILE A 71 3.82 8.81 0.23
CA ILE A 71 3.32 8.40 1.56
C ILE A 71 4.42 7.70 2.38
N VAL A 72 5.25 6.86 1.74
CA VAL A 72 6.38 6.21 2.42
C VAL A 72 7.42 7.24 2.87
N ALA A 73 7.77 8.20 2.00
CA ALA A 73 8.72 9.25 2.34
C ALA A 73 8.24 10.12 3.52
N GLU A 74 6.95 10.49 3.53
CA GLU A 74 6.32 11.23 4.64
C GLU A 74 6.33 10.42 5.96
N ARG A 75 6.03 9.11 5.90
CA ARG A 75 6.09 8.25 7.09
C ARG A 75 7.51 8.17 7.65
N LEU A 76 8.50 7.95 6.79
CA LEU A 76 9.90 7.83 7.21
C LEU A 76 10.46 9.15 7.77
N SER A 77 10.04 10.29 7.23
CA SER A 77 10.45 11.59 7.75
C SER A 77 9.82 11.91 9.11
N SER A 78 8.56 11.51 9.33
CA SER A 78 7.86 11.68 10.62
C SER A 78 8.33 10.74 11.74
N ALA A 79 9.00 9.64 11.39
CA ALA A 79 9.50 8.66 12.34
C ALA A 79 10.90 8.99 12.88
N ARG A 80 11.50 10.07 12.37
CA ARG A 80 12.83 10.56 12.75
C ARG A 80 12.74 11.69 13.76
#